data_AF-A0A1F9RG11-F1
#
_entry.id   AF-A0A1F9RG11-F1
#
_cell.length_a   1.000
_cell.length_b   1.000
_cell.length_c   1.000
_cell.angle_alpha   90.00
_cell.angle_beta   90.00
_cell.angle_gamma   90.00
#
_symmetry.space_group_name_H-M   'P 1'
#
loop_
_entity.id
_entity.type
_entity.pdbx_description
1 polymer ?
#
loop_
_entity_poly.entity_id
_entity_poly.type
_entity_poly.pdbx_seq_one_letter_code
_entity_poly.pdbx_strand_id
1 'polypeptide(L)'
;MTNEKIVVLQVRFTRTRALMALALFFLCWHPKPLGSETLQLTTYYPAPYGGYVSILTTGNTYLARDSGTVGIGFPASVTPRRKLDVNGEIVAVNRMTLAQNTDLVSPTWHIDNSGGRFRVFNQPNINASGSERVTVLSNGNVGINSAAPSERLSVAGNLGVTGDVLVNGGWLQGLCTEVAFGGGTSWCPGGRRVMGQYGTGRCYVGNLFLGGTLESGGRWVPHYEQGCTGTMLCCYIRNY
;
A
#
# COMPACT_ATOMS: atom_id res chain seq x y z
N MET A 1 54.10 -2.82 78.35
CA MET A 1 53.93 -1.39 78.69
C MET A 1 54.00 -0.58 77.41
N THR A 2 52.86 -0.25 76.81
CA THR A 2 52.78 0.69 75.68
C THR A 2 51.69 1.70 76.03
N ASN A 3 52.14 2.84 76.56
CA ASN A 3 51.30 3.97 76.93
C ASN A 3 50.79 4.66 75.66
N GLU A 4 49.51 4.52 75.35
CA GLU A 4 48.86 5.34 74.34
C GLU A 4 48.56 6.73 74.95
N LYS A 5 49.10 7.79 74.34
CA LYS A 5 48.88 9.17 74.80
C LYS A 5 47.51 9.65 74.32
N ILE A 6 46.52 9.62 75.21
CA ILE A 6 45.21 10.24 74.98
C ILE A 6 45.35 11.76 75.17
N VAL A 7 45.16 12.53 74.11
CA VAL A 7 45.05 14.00 74.17
C VAL A 7 43.58 14.36 74.29
N VAL A 8 43.17 14.84 75.46
CA VAL A 8 41.80 15.34 75.71
C VAL A 8 41.78 16.85 75.44
N LEU A 9 41.15 17.26 74.33
CA LEU A 9 40.89 18.67 74.03
C LEU A 9 39.56 19.10 74.65
N GLN A 10 39.60 19.83 75.76
CA GLN A 10 38.43 20.49 76.33
C GLN A 10 38.18 21.83 75.66
N VAL A 11 37.24 21.89 74.73
CA VAL A 11 36.82 23.14 74.08
C VAL A 11 35.64 23.74 74.84
N ARG A 12 35.86 24.88 75.52
CA ARG A 12 34.78 25.64 76.18
C ARG A 12 34.21 26.68 75.22
N PHE A 13 33.00 26.47 74.75
CA PHE A 13 32.27 27.45 73.94
C PHE A 13 31.45 28.39 74.84
N THR A 14 31.63 29.70 74.68
CA THR A 14 30.69 30.69 75.23
C THR A 14 29.47 30.79 74.31
N ARG A 15 28.29 31.12 74.88
CA ARG A 15 27.00 31.14 74.15
C ARG A 15 27.04 31.96 72.85
N THR A 16 27.77 33.08 72.84
CA THR A 16 27.98 33.93 71.66
C THR A 16 28.87 33.29 70.59
N ARG A 17 29.91 32.55 70.99
CA ARG A 17 30.79 31.83 70.04
C ARG A 17 30.11 30.59 69.47
N ALA A 18 29.29 29.91 70.27
CA ALA A 18 28.45 28.81 69.80
C ALA A 18 27.43 29.29 68.76
N LEU A 19 26.78 30.43 69.00
CA LEU A 19 25.85 31.04 68.05
C LEU A 19 26.54 31.48 66.75
N MET A 20 27.73 32.07 66.82
CA MET A 20 28.50 32.39 65.61
C MET A 20 28.93 31.14 64.85
N ALA A 21 29.39 30.09 65.52
CA ALA A 21 29.78 28.85 64.87
C ALA A 21 28.58 28.17 64.19
N LEU A 22 27.41 28.20 64.83
CA LEU A 22 26.16 27.68 64.27
C LEU A 22 25.70 28.52 63.06
N ALA A 23 25.78 29.85 63.15
CA ALA A 23 25.46 30.74 62.03
C ALA A 23 26.41 30.53 60.83
N LEU A 24 27.72 30.40 61.09
CA LEU A 24 28.72 30.06 60.07
C LEU A 24 28.48 28.68 59.46
N PHE A 25 28.08 27.71 60.26
CA PHE A 25 27.71 26.39 59.78
C PHE A 25 26.50 26.47 58.82
N PHE A 26 25.45 27.22 59.17
CA PHE A 26 24.31 27.41 58.27
C PHE A 26 24.61 28.27 57.04
N LEU A 27 25.57 29.20 57.11
CA LEU A 27 26.02 30.01 55.97
C LEU A 27 26.93 29.24 54.99
N CYS A 28 27.78 28.35 55.49
CA CYS A 28 28.66 27.52 54.67
C CYS A 28 27.99 26.23 54.20
N TRP A 29 26.93 25.78 54.88
CA TRP A 29 26.12 24.64 54.51
C TRP A 29 24.85 25.09 53.79
N HIS A 30 25.00 25.68 52.61
CA HIS A 30 23.83 25.89 51.75
C HIS A 30 23.42 24.54 51.13
N PRO A 31 22.13 24.17 51.14
CA PRO A 31 21.69 22.99 50.41
C PRO A 31 22.03 23.18 48.93
N LYS A 32 22.93 22.35 48.39
CA LYS A 32 23.08 22.22 46.94
C LYS A 32 21.74 21.72 46.39
N PRO A 33 21.25 22.20 45.23
CA PRO A 33 20.12 21.54 44.59
C PRO A 33 20.54 20.08 44.37
N LEU A 34 19.88 19.16 45.08
CA LEU A 34 19.93 17.74 44.75
C LEU A 34 19.54 17.67 43.28
N GLY A 35 20.41 17.04 42.47
CA GLY A 35 20.39 17.13 41.01
C GLY A 35 18.99 16.95 40.44
N SER A 36 18.72 17.60 39.31
CA SER A 36 17.48 17.46 38.55
C SER A 36 17.05 15.99 38.46
N GLU A 37 16.16 15.57 39.33
CA GLU A 37 15.50 14.29 39.25
C GLU A 37 14.46 14.43 38.14
N THR A 38 14.62 13.65 37.06
CA THR A 38 13.50 13.38 36.18
C THR A 38 12.54 12.52 36.99
N LEU A 39 11.56 13.19 37.61
CA LEU A 39 10.46 12.52 38.28
C LEU A 39 9.63 11.81 37.21
N GLN A 40 9.98 10.56 36.89
CA GLN A 40 9.12 9.70 36.11
C GLN A 40 7.96 9.29 37.01
N LEU A 41 6.92 10.13 37.02
CA LEU A 41 5.70 9.90 37.75
C LEU A 41 4.99 8.68 37.12
N THR A 42 5.30 7.48 37.60
CA THR A 42 4.51 6.28 37.32
C THR A 42 3.30 6.31 38.25
N THR A 43 2.35 7.21 38.01
CA THR A 43 1.05 7.11 38.67
C THR A 43 0.36 5.87 38.09
N TYR A 44 0.60 4.71 38.72
CA TYR A 44 -0.37 3.63 38.71
C TYR A 44 -1.59 4.17 39.45
N TYR A 45 -2.45 4.88 38.73
CA TYR A 45 -3.74 5.36 39.20
C TYR A 45 -4.75 4.28 38.83
N PRO A 46 -5.21 3.44 39.77
CA PRO A 46 -6.12 2.36 39.47
C PRO A 46 -7.51 2.77 39.97
N ALA A 47 -8.43 3.07 39.06
CA ALA A 47 -9.74 2.47 39.25
C ALA A 47 -9.62 1.05 38.65
N PRO A 48 -9.97 -0.02 39.39
CA PRO A 48 -9.85 -1.40 38.89
C PRO A 48 -10.57 -1.61 37.55
N TYR A 49 -11.52 -0.72 37.21
CA TYR A 49 -12.13 -0.54 35.90
C TYR A 49 -12.37 0.96 35.63
N GLY A 50 -11.32 1.70 35.24
CA GLY A 50 -11.43 3.13 34.93
C GLY A 50 -11.88 3.40 33.50
N GLY A 51 -13.06 4.00 33.33
CA GLY A 51 -13.47 4.59 32.05
C GLY A 51 -12.82 5.97 31.89
N TYR A 52 -12.07 6.18 30.81
CA TYR A 52 -11.49 7.47 30.48
C TYR A 52 -12.40 8.21 29.49
N VAL A 53 -12.72 9.48 29.77
CA VAL A 53 -13.48 10.35 28.85
C VAL A 53 -12.60 10.83 27.69
N SER A 54 -11.29 10.98 27.93
CA SER A 54 -10.31 11.34 26.90
C SER A 54 -8.93 10.77 27.24
N ILE A 55 -8.18 10.38 26.22
CA ILE A 55 -6.79 9.93 26.31
C ILE A 55 -5.95 10.90 25.48
N LEU A 56 -5.08 11.68 26.13
CA LEU A 56 -4.11 12.56 25.47
C LEU A 56 -2.71 12.10 25.84
N THR A 57 -1.89 11.79 24.84
CA THR A 57 -0.53 11.26 25.02
C THR A 57 0.49 12.14 24.30
N THR A 58 1.58 12.47 24.97
CA THR A 58 2.67 13.32 24.44
C THR A 58 3.82 12.53 23.82
N GLY A 59 3.79 11.19 23.92
CA GLY A 59 4.77 10.29 23.35
C GLY A 59 4.11 9.04 22.76
N ASN A 60 4.86 7.93 22.70
CA ASN A 60 4.34 6.69 22.16
C ASN A 60 3.24 6.10 23.06
N THR A 61 2.12 5.77 22.44
CA THR A 61 1.02 5.05 23.09
C THR A 61 0.97 3.62 22.59
N TYR A 62 1.15 2.67 23.50
CA TYR A 62 1.11 1.25 23.17
C TYR A 62 -0.15 0.63 23.79
N LEU A 63 -1.05 0.13 22.94
CA LEU A 63 -2.28 -0.55 23.35
C LEU A 63 -2.20 -2.05 23.00
N ALA A 64 -2.78 -2.92 23.83
CA ALA A 64 -2.80 -4.38 23.62
C ALA A 64 -1.42 -4.97 23.23
N ARG A 65 -0.36 -4.61 23.99
CA ARG A 65 1.04 -5.02 23.71
C ARG A 65 1.22 -6.52 23.73
N ASP A 66 0.90 -7.14 24.86
CA ASP A 66 1.18 -8.55 25.11
C ASP A 66 0.00 -9.42 24.68
N SER A 67 -1.01 -9.52 25.55
CA SER A 67 -2.28 -10.19 25.31
C SER A 67 -3.44 -9.18 25.35
N GLY A 68 -4.57 -9.53 24.73
CA GLY A 68 -5.77 -8.68 24.67
C GLY A 68 -5.94 -7.93 23.35
N THR A 69 -6.97 -7.09 23.31
CA THR A 69 -7.47 -6.44 22.10
C THR A 69 -7.97 -5.03 22.40
N VAL A 70 -7.87 -4.13 21.43
CA VAL A 70 -8.54 -2.83 21.43
C VAL A 70 -9.84 -2.96 20.64
N GLY A 71 -10.97 -2.90 21.34
CA GLY A 71 -12.29 -2.80 20.73
C GLY A 71 -12.77 -1.36 20.70
N ILE A 72 -13.26 -0.90 19.55
CA ILE A 72 -13.91 0.41 19.42
C ILE A 72 -15.38 0.19 19.07
N GLY A 73 -16.30 0.72 19.87
CA GLY A 73 -17.75 0.60 19.64
C GLY A 73 -18.36 -0.78 19.96
N PHE A 74 -17.65 -1.63 20.71
CA PHE A 74 -18.16 -2.94 21.11
C PHE A 74 -19.01 -2.86 22.38
N PRO A 75 -20.13 -3.60 22.46
CA PRO A 75 -20.84 -3.80 23.72
C PRO A 75 -20.00 -4.71 24.64
N ALA A 76 -20.19 -4.58 25.96
CA ALA A 76 -19.45 -5.37 26.95
C ALA A 76 -19.62 -6.89 26.80
N SER A 77 -20.66 -7.35 26.11
CA SER A 77 -20.96 -8.77 25.86
C SER A 77 -20.20 -9.37 24.66
N VAL A 78 -19.46 -8.57 23.89
CA VAL A 78 -18.76 -9.04 22.69
C VAL A 78 -17.27 -8.73 22.78
N THR A 79 -16.44 -9.77 22.68
CA THR A 79 -14.98 -9.62 22.64
C THR A 79 -14.52 -9.29 21.22
N PRO A 80 -13.63 -8.29 21.04
CA PRO A 80 -12.98 -8.02 19.76
C PRO A 80 -12.27 -9.26 19.18
N ARG A 81 -12.32 -9.43 17.86
CA ARG A 81 -11.83 -10.65 17.17
C ARG A 81 -10.33 -10.63 16.89
N ARG A 82 -9.72 -9.44 16.87
CA ARG A 82 -8.30 -9.20 16.55
C ARG A 82 -7.77 -8.06 17.42
N LYS A 83 -6.46 -7.82 17.37
CA LYS A 83 -5.79 -6.82 18.21
C LYS A 83 -6.41 -5.42 18.11
N LEU A 84 -6.89 -5.03 16.93
CA LEU A 84 -7.76 -3.88 16.75
C LEU A 84 -9.02 -4.37 16.02
N ASP A 85 -10.18 -4.13 16.62
CA ASP A 85 -11.48 -4.41 16.01
C ASP A 85 -12.38 -3.19 16.22
N VAL A 86 -13.04 -2.75 15.15
CA VAL A 86 -13.89 -1.56 15.18
C VAL A 86 -15.29 -1.96 14.73
N ASN A 87 -16.25 -1.80 15.62
CA ASN A 87 -17.67 -1.90 15.33
C ASN A 87 -18.21 -0.50 15.04
N GLY A 88 -17.91 0.01 13.85
CA GLY A 88 -18.23 1.37 13.42
C GLY A 88 -17.42 1.81 12.21
N GLU A 89 -17.56 3.09 11.84
CA GLU A 89 -16.79 3.71 10.76
C GLU A 89 -15.38 4.12 11.23
N ILE A 90 -14.39 3.96 10.35
CA ILE A 90 -13.02 4.45 10.55
C ILE A 90 -12.75 5.57 9.55
N VAL A 91 -12.57 6.79 10.05
CA VAL A 91 -12.11 7.93 9.25
C VAL A 91 -10.59 8.02 9.34
N ALA A 92 -9.89 7.58 8.30
CA ALA A 92 -8.44 7.67 8.20
C ALA A 92 -8.04 8.84 7.28
N VAL A 93 -7.08 9.65 7.73
CA VAL A 93 -6.45 10.69 6.91
C VAL A 93 -5.14 10.16 6.34
N ASN A 94 -4.79 10.56 5.12
CA ASN A 94 -3.62 10.10 4.37
C ASN A 94 -3.77 8.67 3.83
N ARG A 95 -3.45 7.61 4.57
CA ARG A 95 -3.48 6.23 4.03
C ARG A 95 -3.65 5.16 5.11
N MET A 96 -4.12 3.98 4.70
CA MET A 96 -4.02 2.73 5.45
C MET A 96 -2.90 1.86 4.85
N THR A 97 -2.01 1.32 5.70
CA THR A 97 -0.86 0.50 5.28
C THR A 97 -1.04 -0.95 5.72
N LEU A 98 -0.82 -1.88 4.79
CA LEU A 98 -0.81 -3.32 5.00
C LEU A 98 0.64 -3.81 4.80
N ALA A 99 1.25 -4.26 5.88
CA ALA A 99 2.63 -4.75 5.91
C ALA A 99 2.67 -6.24 6.28
N GLN A 100 3.63 -6.98 5.73
CA GLN A 100 3.85 -8.39 6.06
C GLN A 100 4.42 -8.59 7.47
N ASN A 101 5.21 -7.62 7.93
CA ASN A 101 5.95 -7.67 9.19
C ASN A 101 6.17 -6.24 9.72
N THR A 102 6.93 -6.12 10.80
CA THR A 102 7.23 -4.83 11.46
C THR A 102 8.53 -4.19 11.00
N ASP A 103 9.23 -4.78 10.02
CA ASP A 103 10.45 -4.20 9.50
C ASP A 103 10.14 -3.03 8.55
N LEU A 104 11.16 -2.24 8.23
CA LEU A 104 11.03 -1.05 7.38
C LEU A 104 11.55 -1.28 5.96
N VAL A 105 11.84 -2.53 5.59
CA VAL A 105 12.49 -2.89 4.31
C VAL A 105 11.63 -3.79 3.44
N SER A 106 10.61 -4.42 4.00
CA SER A 106 9.70 -5.30 3.30
C SER A 106 8.68 -4.52 2.48
N PRO A 107 8.23 -5.07 1.33
CA PRO A 107 7.17 -4.47 0.54
C PRO A 107 5.89 -4.26 1.34
N THR A 108 5.19 -3.18 1.03
CA THR A 108 3.94 -2.81 1.68
C THR A 108 2.88 -2.49 0.64
N TRP A 109 1.62 -2.75 1.00
CA TRP A 109 0.44 -2.37 0.23
C TRP A 109 -0.31 -1.26 0.94
N HIS A 110 -0.91 -0.37 0.18
CA HIS A 110 -1.61 0.78 0.75
C HIS A 110 -2.92 1.03 0.03
N ILE A 111 -3.86 1.56 0.79
CA ILE A 111 -5.13 2.08 0.31
C ILE A 111 -5.22 3.53 0.76
N ASP A 112 -5.49 4.44 -0.17
CA ASP A 112 -5.67 5.84 0.15
C ASP A 112 -6.66 6.59 -0.74
N ASN A 113 -6.94 7.82 -0.34
CA ASN A 113 -7.59 8.84 -1.14
C ASN A 113 -6.61 10.00 -1.36
N SER A 114 -5.95 10.02 -2.51
CA SER A 114 -4.97 11.06 -2.84
C SER A 114 -5.43 11.86 -4.06
N GLY A 115 -5.57 13.17 -3.89
CA GLY A 115 -6.06 14.07 -4.94
C GLY A 115 -7.50 13.74 -5.38
N GLY A 116 -8.34 13.20 -4.47
CA GLY A 116 -9.71 12.79 -4.79
C GLY A 116 -9.82 11.47 -5.55
N ARG A 117 -8.73 10.70 -5.64
CA ARG A 117 -8.67 9.40 -6.31
C ARG A 117 -8.54 8.28 -5.28
N PHE A 118 -9.33 7.22 -5.41
CA PHE A 118 -9.11 6.00 -4.65
C PHE A 118 -7.97 5.21 -5.27
N ARG A 119 -6.99 4.80 -4.46
CA ARG A 119 -5.80 4.10 -4.97
C ARG A 119 -5.50 2.85 -4.16
N VAL A 120 -5.08 1.81 -4.89
CA VAL A 120 -4.38 0.65 -4.35
C VAL A 120 -2.99 0.63 -4.99
N PHE A 121 -1.96 0.71 -4.16
CA PHE A 121 -0.57 0.79 -4.62
C PHE A 121 0.36 -0.01 -3.71
N ASN A 122 1.51 -0.40 -4.25
CA ASN A 122 2.55 -1.05 -3.49
C ASN A 122 3.83 -0.21 -3.44
N GLN A 123 4.56 -0.29 -2.34
CA GLN A 123 5.89 0.31 -2.18
C GLN A 123 6.93 -0.80 -1.96
N PRO A 124 8.17 -0.67 -2.47
CA PRO A 124 9.24 -1.60 -2.15
C PRO A 124 9.54 -1.68 -0.64
N ASN A 125 9.32 -0.56 0.07
CA ASN A 125 9.29 -0.46 1.51
C ASN A 125 8.51 0.80 1.94
N ILE A 126 8.20 0.95 3.23
CA ILE A 126 7.30 2.01 3.74
C ILE A 126 7.81 3.45 3.51
N ASN A 127 9.11 3.62 3.23
CA ASN A 127 9.74 4.92 3.01
C ASN A 127 10.02 5.23 1.53
N ALA A 128 9.73 4.28 0.63
CA ALA A 128 10.00 4.41 -0.80
C ALA A 128 8.80 4.98 -1.57
N SER A 129 9.00 5.42 -2.81
CA SER A 129 7.88 5.75 -3.70
C SER A 129 7.09 4.49 -4.07
N GLY A 130 5.78 4.66 -4.25
CA GLY A 130 4.87 3.57 -4.61
C GLY A 130 4.53 3.54 -6.10
N SER A 131 4.05 2.39 -6.56
CA SER A 131 3.49 2.20 -7.89
C SER A 131 1.99 1.93 -7.79
N GLU A 132 1.17 2.78 -8.44
CA GLU A 132 -0.28 2.59 -8.51
C GLU A 132 -0.61 1.32 -9.30
N ARG A 133 -1.41 0.44 -8.70
CA ARG A 133 -1.85 -0.84 -9.30
C ARG A 133 -3.31 -0.78 -9.69
N VAL A 134 -4.14 -0.18 -8.85
CA VAL A 134 -5.53 0.18 -9.17
C VAL A 134 -5.74 1.64 -8.80
N THR A 135 -6.35 2.38 -9.72
CA THR A 135 -6.70 3.79 -9.52
C THR A 135 -8.15 3.99 -9.94
N VAL A 136 -8.94 4.67 -9.12
CA VAL A 136 -10.28 5.14 -9.48
C VAL A 136 -10.29 6.66 -9.38
N LEU A 137 -10.50 7.31 -10.53
CA LEU A 137 -10.60 8.75 -10.63
C LEU A 137 -11.94 9.24 -10.06
N SER A 138 -12.01 10.51 -9.69
CA SER A 138 -13.24 11.15 -9.22
C SER A 138 -14.37 11.17 -10.27
N ASN A 139 -14.02 11.05 -11.55
CA ASN A 139 -14.98 10.92 -12.66
C ASN A 139 -15.47 9.46 -12.86
N GLY A 140 -15.02 8.51 -12.03
CA GLY A 140 -15.40 7.10 -12.07
C GLY A 140 -14.55 6.22 -12.97
N ASN A 141 -13.54 6.75 -13.68
CA ASN A 141 -12.66 5.93 -14.51
C ASN A 141 -11.73 5.06 -13.66
N VAL A 142 -11.63 3.79 -14.01
CA VAL A 142 -10.79 2.78 -13.35
C VAL A 142 -9.55 2.49 -14.19
N GLY A 143 -8.37 2.57 -13.58
CA GLY A 143 -7.09 2.23 -14.18
C GLY A 143 -6.48 1.00 -13.51
N ILE A 144 -5.98 0.04 -14.30
CA ILE A 144 -5.14 -1.07 -13.84
C ILE A 144 -3.72 -0.86 -14.36
N ASN A 145 -2.76 -0.73 -13.44
CA ASN A 145 -1.40 -0.24 -13.70
C ASN A 145 -1.36 1.11 -14.44
N SER A 146 -2.41 1.93 -14.32
CA SER A 146 -2.51 3.26 -14.95
C SER A 146 -3.06 4.26 -13.95
N ALA A 147 -2.31 5.34 -13.73
CA ALA A 147 -2.72 6.44 -12.84
C ALA A 147 -3.67 7.44 -13.52
N ALA A 148 -3.75 7.42 -14.85
CA ALA A 148 -4.52 8.35 -15.67
C ALA A 148 -5.35 7.58 -16.73
N PRO A 149 -6.37 6.80 -16.30
CA PRO A 149 -7.24 6.09 -17.23
C PRO A 149 -8.03 7.08 -18.12
N SER A 150 -7.82 6.99 -19.44
CA SER A 150 -8.54 7.80 -20.44
C SER A 150 -9.96 7.30 -20.70
N GLU A 151 -10.23 6.04 -20.37
CA GLU A 151 -11.52 5.36 -20.56
C GLU A 151 -12.09 4.91 -19.21
N ARG A 152 -13.38 4.53 -19.19
CA ARG A 152 -14.04 4.02 -17.97
C ARG A 152 -13.28 2.87 -17.31
N LEU A 153 -12.68 2.00 -18.12
CA LEU A 153 -11.70 1.01 -17.68
C LEU A 153 -10.49 1.08 -18.62
N SER A 154 -9.31 1.39 -18.08
CA SER A 154 -8.05 1.38 -18.82
C SER A 154 -7.10 0.38 -18.17
N VAL A 155 -6.59 -0.56 -18.96
CA VAL A 155 -5.59 -1.54 -18.52
C VAL A 155 -4.28 -1.23 -19.26
N ALA A 156 -3.26 -0.83 -18.52
CA ALA A 156 -1.91 -0.67 -19.08
C ALA A 156 -1.22 -2.05 -19.13
N GLY A 157 -1.53 -2.83 -20.18
CA GLY A 157 -0.97 -4.17 -20.38
C GLY A 157 -1.95 -5.10 -21.09
N ASN A 158 -1.74 -6.41 -20.90
CA ASN A 158 -2.62 -7.43 -21.45
C ASN A 158 -3.79 -7.71 -20.51
N LEU A 159 -4.96 -7.98 -21.06
CA LEU A 159 -6.13 -8.47 -20.35
C LEU A 159 -6.27 -9.98 -20.60
N GLY A 160 -6.22 -10.78 -19.53
CA GLY A 160 -6.56 -12.20 -19.59
C GLY A 160 -8.06 -12.39 -19.32
N VAL A 161 -8.78 -13.00 -20.25
CA VAL A 161 -10.21 -13.31 -20.12
C VAL A 161 -10.39 -14.80 -20.34
N THR A 162 -10.98 -15.50 -19.36
CA THR A 162 -11.23 -16.94 -19.42
C THR A 162 -12.58 -17.28 -20.06
N GLY A 163 -13.47 -16.31 -20.19
CA GLY A 163 -14.75 -16.42 -20.88
C GLY A 163 -14.84 -15.45 -22.07
N ASP A 164 -16.07 -15.19 -22.52
CA ASP A 164 -16.33 -14.33 -23.67
C ASP A 164 -16.22 -12.84 -23.33
N VAL A 165 -15.73 -12.04 -24.29
CA VAL A 165 -15.80 -10.59 -24.24
C VAL A 165 -17.09 -10.14 -24.94
N LEU A 166 -18.12 -9.83 -24.16
CA LEU A 166 -19.36 -9.26 -24.67
C LEU A 166 -19.20 -7.75 -24.91
N VAL A 167 -19.34 -7.33 -26.17
CA VAL A 167 -19.40 -5.90 -26.53
C VAL A 167 -20.84 -5.55 -26.88
N ASN A 168 -21.51 -4.78 -26.02
CA ASN A 168 -22.89 -4.37 -26.25
C ASN A 168 -22.93 -3.06 -27.06
N GLY A 169 -23.53 -3.11 -28.26
CA GLY A 169 -23.74 -1.92 -29.09
C GLY A 169 -22.48 -1.30 -29.70
N GLY A 170 -21.35 -2.03 -29.70
CA GLY A 170 -20.08 -1.56 -30.25
C GLY A 170 -19.28 -2.68 -30.92
N TRP A 171 -18.05 -2.36 -31.33
CA TRP A 171 -17.12 -3.29 -31.97
C TRP A 171 -15.73 -3.17 -31.37
N LEU A 172 -14.95 -4.26 -31.42
CA LEU A 172 -13.55 -4.26 -31.00
C LEU A 172 -12.69 -3.55 -32.06
N GLN A 173 -12.27 -2.33 -31.75
CA GLN A 173 -11.43 -1.52 -32.65
C GLN A 173 -9.96 -1.97 -32.60
N GLY A 174 -9.28 -1.89 -33.74
CA GLY A 174 -7.83 -2.13 -33.84
C GLY A 174 -7.39 -3.60 -33.79
N LEU A 175 -8.28 -4.52 -33.39
CA LEU A 175 -8.03 -5.96 -33.37
C LEU A 175 -7.80 -6.49 -34.78
N CYS A 176 -8.67 -6.13 -35.71
CA CYS A 176 -8.67 -6.59 -37.09
C CYS A 176 -8.52 -5.42 -38.07
N THR A 177 -7.90 -5.69 -39.21
CA THR A 177 -7.80 -4.78 -40.36
C THR A 177 -8.03 -5.56 -41.63
N GLU A 178 -8.68 -4.93 -42.60
CA GLU A 178 -8.84 -5.51 -43.93
C GLU A 178 -7.63 -5.14 -44.80
N VAL A 179 -7.15 -6.09 -45.59
CA VAL A 179 -6.02 -5.92 -46.50
C VAL A 179 -6.42 -6.40 -47.89
N ALA A 180 -6.35 -5.51 -48.88
CA ALA A 180 -6.59 -5.91 -50.27
C ALA A 180 -5.48 -6.84 -50.76
N PHE A 181 -5.86 -7.87 -51.51
CA PHE A 181 -4.93 -8.77 -52.18
C PHE A 181 -5.23 -8.86 -53.68
N GLY A 182 -4.18 -9.14 -54.45
CA GLY A 182 -4.22 -9.45 -55.88
C GLY A 182 -3.54 -10.78 -56.18
N GLY A 183 -3.24 -11.04 -57.45
CA GLY A 183 -2.43 -12.20 -57.85
C GLY A 183 -1.06 -12.21 -57.15
N GLY A 184 -0.59 -13.39 -56.73
CA GLY A 184 0.66 -13.54 -55.97
C GLY A 184 0.43 -13.75 -54.48
N THR A 185 1.35 -13.30 -53.62
CA THR A 185 1.25 -13.49 -52.16
C THR A 185 0.91 -12.18 -51.46
N SER A 186 -0.08 -12.20 -50.57
CA SER A 186 -0.44 -11.05 -49.74
C SER A 186 -0.18 -11.31 -48.26
N TRP A 187 0.10 -10.24 -47.50
CA TRP A 187 0.63 -10.31 -46.13
C TRP A 187 -0.16 -9.43 -45.16
N CYS A 188 -0.37 -9.93 -43.94
CA CYS A 188 -1.00 -9.19 -42.85
C CYS A 188 -0.01 -8.24 -42.15
N PRO A 189 -0.25 -6.92 -42.11
CA PRO A 189 0.65 -5.94 -41.51
C PRO A 189 0.62 -5.99 -39.98
N GLY A 190 1.67 -5.47 -39.34
CA GLY A 190 1.71 -5.27 -37.89
C GLY A 190 1.71 -6.56 -37.07
N GLY A 191 2.22 -7.66 -37.64
CA GLY A 191 2.30 -8.96 -36.97
C GLY A 191 0.96 -9.69 -36.79
N ARG A 192 -0.10 -9.19 -37.43
CA ARG A 192 -1.42 -9.81 -37.49
C ARG A 192 -1.40 -11.12 -38.27
N ARG A 193 -2.39 -11.98 -38.04
CA ARG A 193 -2.60 -13.26 -38.71
C ARG A 193 -3.83 -13.22 -39.60
N VAL A 194 -3.83 -14.02 -40.66
CA VAL A 194 -4.96 -14.14 -41.56
C VAL A 194 -6.07 -14.92 -40.85
N MET A 195 -7.22 -14.27 -40.65
CA MET A 195 -8.42 -14.85 -40.04
C MET A 195 -9.45 -15.27 -41.06
N GLY A 196 -9.44 -14.65 -42.22
CA GLY A 196 -10.24 -15.09 -43.34
C GLY A 196 -9.96 -14.29 -44.59
N GLN A 197 -10.54 -14.76 -45.69
CA GLN A 197 -10.41 -14.14 -47.00
C GLN A 197 -11.76 -14.08 -47.68
N TYR A 198 -12.01 -12.96 -48.32
CA TYR A 198 -13.22 -12.73 -49.10
C TYR A 198 -12.77 -12.25 -50.48
N GLY A 199 -12.82 -13.16 -51.45
CA GLY A 199 -12.37 -12.93 -52.82
C GLY A 199 -13.52 -12.87 -53.82
N THR A 200 -13.23 -12.29 -54.99
CA THR A 200 -14.04 -12.43 -56.20
C THR A 200 -13.26 -13.24 -57.24
N GLY A 201 -13.95 -13.84 -58.22
CA GLY A 201 -13.32 -14.71 -59.22
C GLY A 201 -13.12 -16.15 -58.73
N ARG A 202 -12.04 -16.82 -59.16
CA ARG A 202 -11.77 -18.24 -58.84
C ARG A 202 -11.12 -18.47 -57.44
N CYS A 203 -10.60 -17.42 -56.80
CA CYS A 203 -10.03 -17.49 -55.44
C CYS A 203 -11.08 -17.46 -54.31
N TYR A 204 -12.11 -18.30 -54.40
CA TYR A 204 -13.15 -18.39 -53.37
C TYR A 204 -12.65 -19.20 -52.16
N VAL A 205 -11.93 -18.55 -51.24
CA VAL A 205 -11.54 -19.17 -49.96
C VAL A 205 -12.30 -18.52 -48.82
N GLY A 206 -13.61 -18.82 -48.74
CA GLY A 206 -14.51 -18.31 -47.71
C GLY A 206 -14.34 -18.99 -46.35
N ASN A 207 -13.12 -19.05 -45.82
CA ASN A 207 -12.89 -19.53 -44.46
C ASN A 207 -12.73 -18.32 -43.54
N LEU A 208 -13.76 -18.04 -42.73
CA LEU A 208 -13.65 -17.17 -41.57
C LEU A 208 -13.39 -18.03 -40.34
N PHE A 209 -12.20 -17.91 -39.76
CA PHE A 209 -11.87 -18.60 -38.53
C PHE A 209 -12.58 -17.94 -37.34
N LEU A 210 -13.60 -18.61 -36.80
CA LEU A 210 -14.44 -18.13 -35.68
C LEU A 210 -14.14 -18.83 -34.34
N GLY A 211 -13.06 -19.62 -34.22
CA GLY A 211 -12.68 -20.24 -32.95
C GLY A 211 -11.74 -21.44 -33.10
N GLY A 212 -10.99 -21.74 -32.01
CA GLY A 212 -9.98 -22.81 -31.92
C GLY A 212 -8.55 -22.28 -31.71
N THR A 213 -7.61 -23.17 -31.37
CA THR A 213 -6.17 -22.85 -31.38
C THR A 213 -5.70 -22.71 -32.83
N LEU A 214 -5.29 -21.49 -33.18
CA LEU A 214 -4.87 -21.13 -34.53
C LEU A 214 -3.44 -21.65 -34.80
N GLU A 215 -3.29 -22.96 -35.01
CA GLU A 215 -1.97 -23.60 -35.20
C GLU A 215 -1.31 -23.20 -36.55
N SER A 216 -2.07 -22.69 -37.52
CA SER A 216 -1.60 -22.52 -38.90
C SER A 216 -2.05 -21.26 -39.64
N GLY A 217 -2.59 -20.26 -38.95
CA GLY A 217 -2.88 -18.96 -39.58
C GLY A 217 -1.58 -18.25 -39.92
N GLY A 218 -1.08 -18.54 -41.11
CA GLY A 218 0.07 -17.87 -41.67
C GLY A 218 -0.16 -16.36 -41.66
N ARG A 219 0.94 -15.61 -41.65
CA ARG A 219 0.88 -14.16 -41.88
C ARG A 219 0.60 -13.81 -43.35
N TRP A 220 0.49 -14.82 -44.21
CA TRP A 220 0.35 -14.69 -45.64
C TRP A 220 -0.52 -15.81 -46.19
N VAL A 221 -1.09 -15.55 -47.35
CA VAL A 221 -1.74 -16.57 -48.18
C VAL A 221 -1.33 -16.33 -49.62
N PRO A 222 -0.95 -17.39 -50.36
CA PRO A 222 -0.69 -17.29 -51.78
C PRO A 222 -1.99 -17.35 -52.59
N HIS A 223 -2.04 -16.57 -53.66
CA HIS A 223 -3.14 -16.44 -54.62
C HIS A 223 -2.61 -16.82 -56.00
N TYR A 224 -2.71 -18.12 -56.33
CA TYR A 224 -2.05 -18.71 -57.51
C TYR A 224 -2.84 -18.56 -58.82
N GLU A 225 -4.13 -18.23 -58.75
CA GLU A 225 -4.95 -18.12 -59.96
C GLU A 225 -4.94 -16.69 -60.52
N GLN A 226 -4.88 -16.59 -61.85
CA GLN A 226 -4.92 -15.31 -62.54
C GLN A 226 -6.32 -14.67 -62.40
N GLY A 227 -6.36 -13.38 -62.08
CA GLY A 227 -7.61 -12.63 -61.86
C GLY A 227 -8.13 -12.65 -60.42
N CYS A 228 -7.36 -13.19 -59.47
CA CYS A 228 -7.74 -13.18 -58.07
C CYS A 228 -7.57 -11.81 -57.43
N THR A 229 -8.67 -11.27 -56.92
CA THR A 229 -8.68 -10.04 -56.14
C THR A 229 -9.68 -10.19 -54.99
N GLY A 230 -9.39 -9.55 -53.86
CA GLY A 230 -10.25 -9.66 -52.69
C GLY A 230 -9.70 -8.92 -51.48
N THR A 231 -10.28 -9.22 -50.33
CA THR A 231 -9.90 -8.69 -49.02
C THR A 231 -9.54 -9.82 -48.05
N MET A 232 -8.44 -9.66 -47.34
CA MET A 232 -8.02 -10.49 -46.23
C MET A 232 -8.40 -9.82 -44.93
N LEU A 233 -9.06 -10.54 -44.03
CA LEU A 233 -9.25 -10.12 -42.66
C LEU A 233 -8.00 -10.51 -41.86
N CYS A 234 -7.24 -9.51 -41.45
CA CYS A 234 -6.01 -9.67 -40.68
C CYS A 234 -6.24 -9.25 -39.23
N CYS A 235 -6.12 -10.15 -38.25
CA CYS A 235 -6.35 -9.82 -36.84
C CYS A 235 -5.14 -10.09 -35.94
N TYR A 236 -5.03 -9.35 -34.85
CA TYR A 236 -4.00 -9.52 -33.83
C TYR A 236 -4.46 -10.52 -32.76
N ILE A 237 -4.21 -11.80 -32.99
CA ILE A 237 -4.51 -12.86 -32.03
C ILE A 237 -3.20 -13.56 -31.68
N ARG A 238 -2.82 -13.49 -30.40
CA ARG A 238 -1.70 -14.25 -29.84
C ARG A 238 -2.29 -15.43 -29.06
N ASN A 239 -1.96 -16.65 -29.47
CA ASN A 239 -2.18 -17.81 -28.63
C ASN A 239 -1.16 -17.76 -27.48
N TYR A 240 -1.62 -18.04 -26.27
CA TYR A 240 -0.79 -18.35 -25.11
C TYR A 240 -0.81 -19.85 -24.88
#